data_AF-A0A1M3PAF5-F1
#
_entry.id   AF-A0A1M3PAF5-F1
#
_cell.length_a   1.000
_cell.length_b   1.000
_cell.length_c   1.000
_cell.angle_alpha   90.00
_cell.angle_beta   90.00
_cell.angle_gamma   90.00
#
_symmetry.space_group_name_H-M   'P 1'
#
loop_
_entity.id
_entity.type
_entity.pdbx_description
1 polymer ?
#
loop_
_entity_poly.entity_id
_entity_poly.type
_entity_poly.pdbx_seq_one_letter_code
_entity_poly.pdbx_strand_id
1 'polypeptide(L)'
;MALQLARTSDQNRVISEAVVRVAACWRLTNDQLGAILGLSPATVSRLRSGGYQLDRSSKAFELAQYLVRLFRGLDALMGSNDEASVSWLKATNLDLAGRPIDLIRTVKGLNEVTDYVDDFRAQV
;
A
#
# COMPACT_ATOMS: atom_id res chain seq x y z
N MET A 1 30.60 6.25 2.07
CA MET A 1 29.87 5.05 2.56
C MET A 1 28.83 5.40 3.64
N ALA A 2 29.19 6.12 4.71
CA ALA A 2 28.28 6.47 5.82
C ALA A 2 27.01 7.25 5.41
N LEU A 3 27.12 8.26 4.53
CA LEU A 3 25.97 9.04 4.02
C LEU A 3 24.95 8.18 3.25
N GLN A 4 25.39 7.10 2.60
CA GLN A 4 24.52 6.22 1.82
C GLN A 4 23.72 5.26 2.73
N LEU A 5 24.35 4.78 3.81
CA LEU A 5 23.70 3.97 4.84
C LEU A 5 22.63 4.79 5.58
N ALA A 6 22.94 6.04 5.93
CA ALA A 6 21.97 6.96 6.55
C ALA A 6 20.74 7.20 5.65
N ARG A 7 20.97 7.50 4.36
CA ARG A 7 19.88 7.66 3.37
C ARG A 7 19.02 6.40 3.20
N THR A 8 19.64 5.23 3.25
CA THR A 8 18.92 3.95 3.13
C THR A 8 18.08 3.68 4.39
N SER A 9 18.64 3.95 5.57
CA SER A 9 17.90 3.87 6.84
C SER A 9 16.70 4.83 6.86
N ASP A 10 16.86 6.05 6.33
CA ASP A 10 15.76 7.00 6.20
C ASP A 10 14.68 6.49 5.25
N GLN A 11 15.04 5.88 4.11
CA GLN A 11 14.08 5.30 3.18
C GLN A 11 13.30 4.13 3.80
N ASN A 12 13.98 3.23 4.51
CA ASN A 12 13.37 2.12 5.25
C ASN A 12 12.34 2.64 6.26
N ARG A 13 12.71 3.67 7.03
CA ARG A 13 11.81 4.32 8.00
C ARG A 13 10.61 4.97 7.32
N VAL A 14 10.85 5.80 6.30
CA VAL A 14 9.80 6.56 5.60
C VAL A 14 8.77 5.63 4.97
N ILE A 15 9.19 4.57 4.27
CA ILE A 15 8.21 3.65 3.66
C ILE A 15 7.44 2.86 4.71
N SER A 16 8.09 2.46 5.81
CA SER A 16 7.45 1.74 6.92
C SER A 16 6.37 2.61 7.56
N GLU A 17 6.66 3.88 7.84
CA GLU A 17 5.68 4.84 8.36
C GLU A 17 4.56 5.10 7.35
N ALA A 18 4.89 5.28 6.06
CA ALA A 18 3.92 5.54 5.01
C ALA A 18 2.91 4.39 4.88
N VAL A 19 3.38 3.13 4.84
CA VAL A 19 2.50 1.98 4.68
C VAL A 19 1.58 1.77 5.89
N VAL A 20 2.08 2.07 7.10
CA VAL A 20 1.27 2.02 8.33
C VAL A 20 0.16 3.07 8.30
N ARG A 21 0.45 4.28 7.79
CA ARG A 21 -0.55 5.35 7.62
C ARG A 21 -1.59 5.00 6.56
N VAL A 22 -1.17 4.52 5.38
CA VAL A 22 -2.09 4.03 4.34
C VAL A 22 -3.04 2.98 4.91
N ALA A 23 -2.49 2.00 5.63
CA ALA A 23 -3.27 0.96 6.23
C ALA A 23 -4.21 1.45 7.34
N ALA A 24 -3.92 2.58 7.99
CA ALA A 24 -4.83 3.22 8.93
C ALA A 24 -5.96 3.97 8.19
N CYS A 25 -5.64 4.80 7.20
CA CYS A 25 -6.61 5.51 6.36
C CYS A 25 -7.62 4.54 5.72
N TRP A 26 -7.12 3.43 5.16
CA TRP A 26 -7.96 2.41 4.52
C TRP A 26 -8.55 1.39 5.48
N ARG A 27 -8.28 1.51 6.78
CA ARG A 27 -8.77 0.60 7.84
C ARG A 27 -8.44 -0.88 7.55
N LEU A 28 -7.24 -1.14 7.03
CA LEU A 28 -6.74 -2.47 6.73
C LEU A 28 -6.43 -3.22 8.03
N THR A 29 -6.91 -4.46 8.13
CA THR A 29 -6.51 -5.36 9.21
C THR A 29 -5.05 -5.79 9.03
N ASN A 30 -4.45 -6.34 10.10
CA ASN A 30 -3.10 -6.90 10.01
C ASN A 30 -3.02 -8.08 9.04
N ASP A 31 -4.11 -8.84 8.89
CA ASP A 31 -4.21 -9.92 7.90
C ASP A 31 -4.19 -9.37 6.47
N GLN A 32 -5.01 -8.35 6.18
CA GLN A 32 -5.06 -7.75 4.85
C GLN A 32 -3.72 -7.13 4.47
N LEU A 33 -3.14 -6.29 5.34
CA LEU A 33 -1.83 -5.69 5.09
C LEU A 33 -0.72 -6.75 4.99
N GLY A 34 -0.82 -7.83 5.77
CA GLY A 34 0.12 -8.95 5.71
C GLY A 34 0.07 -9.65 4.35
N ALA A 35 -1.14 -9.95 3.85
CA ALA A 35 -1.34 -10.53 2.53
C ALA A 35 -0.77 -9.64 1.42
N ILE A 36 -1.01 -8.32 1.48
CA ILE A 36 -0.52 -7.36 0.49
C ILE A 36 1.02 -7.29 0.49
N LEU A 37 1.67 -7.29 1.66
CA LEU A 37 3.12 -7.12 1.78
C LEU A 37 3.92 -8.42 1.78
N GLY A 38 3.26 -9.59 1.79
CA GLY A 38 3.91 -10.88 1.96
C GLY A 38 4.50 -11.06 3.37
N LEU A 39 3.84 -10.50 4.39
CA LEU A 39 4.25 -10.55 5.79
C LEU A 39 3.21 -11.30 6.64
N SER A 40 3.65 -11.93 7.72
CA SER A 40 2.70 -12.49 8.69
C SER A 40 1.98 -11.37 9.47
N PRO A 41 0.74 -11.61 9.96
CA PRO A 41 0.03 -10.63 10.79
C PRO A 41 0.81 -10.18 12.03
N ALA A 42 1.63 -11.06 12.61
CA ALA A 42 2.50 -10.73 13.74
C ALA A 42 3.64 -9.77 13.34
N THR A 43 4.24 -9.95 12.15
CA THR A 43 5.24 -9.01 11.63
C THR A 43 4.61 -7.66 11.29
N VAL A 44 3.38 -7.64 10.75
CA VAL A 44 2.62 -6.41 10.55
C VAL A 44 2.32 -5.70 11.88
N SER A 45 1.98 -6.45 12.93
CA SER A 45 1.78 -5.87 14.26
C SER A 45 3.04 -5.16 14.76
N ARG A 46 4.22 -5.76 14.56
CA ARG A 46 5.52 -5.13 14.90
C ARG A 46 5.83 -3.94 14.00
N LEU A 47 5.46 -3.99 12.72
CA LEU A 47 5.59 -2.86 11.79
C LEU A 47 4.79 -1.66 12.30
N ARG A 48 3.53 -1.88 12.71
CA ARG A 48 2.65 -0.84 13.26
C ARG A 48 3.16 -0.26 14.59
N SER A 49 3.79 -1.08 15.43
CA SER A 49 4.37 -0.62 16.70
C SER A 49 5.78 -0.04 16.57
N GLY A 50 6.35 -0.01 15.36
CA GLY A 50 7.72 0.45 15.12
C GLY A 50 8.82 -0.53 15.51
N GLY A 51 8.47 -1.73 15.98
CA GLY A 51 9.42 -2.82 16.31
C GLY A 51 9.92 -3.62 15.11
N TYR A 52 9.47 -3.28 13.90
CA TYR A 52 9.95 -3.82 12.63
C TYR A 52 9.95 -2.71 11.58
N GLN A 53 10.98 -2.69 10.73
CA GLN A 53 11.07 -1.79 9.58
C GLN A 53 11.26 -2.61 8.32
N LEU A 54 10.64 -2.15 7.24
CA LEU A 54 10.83 -2.70 5.91
C LEU A 54 12.26 -2.41 5.44
N ASP A 55 12.92 -3.44 4.92
CA ASP A 55 14.27 -3.30 4.38
C ASP A 55 14.24 -3.12 2.86
N ARG A 56 15.01 -2.16 2.34
CA ARG A 56 15.09 -1.86 0.90
C ARG A 56 15.42 -3.06 0.01
N SER A 57 16.13 -4.07 0.51
CA SER A 57 16.43 -5.29 -0.24
C SER A 57 15.29 -6.33 -0.20
N SER A 58 14.25 -6.10 0.59
CA SER A 58 13.14 -7.03 0.79
C SER A 58 12.02 -6.83 -0.21
N LYS A 59 11.35 -7.93 -0.60
CA LYS A 59 10.15 -7.87 -1.44
C LYS A 59 9.02 -7.05 -0.80
N ALA A 60 8.90 -7.10 0.52
CA ALA A 60 7.89 -6.34 1.26
C ALA A 60 8.06 -4.83 1.11
N PHE A 61 9.29 -4.34 0.96
CA PHE A 61 9.57 -2.93 0.67
C PHE A 61 9.05 -2.54 -0.70
N GLU A 62 9.32 -3.32 -1.74
CA GLU A 62 8.79 -3.08 -3.09
C GLU A 62 7.25 -3.06 -3.07
N LEU A 63 6.61 -4.05 -2.45
CA LEU A 63 5.15 -4.14 -2.35
C LEU A 63 4.56 -2.95 -1.58
N ALA A 64 5.24 -2.46 -0.54
CA ALA A 64 4.83 -1.25 0.16
C ALA A 64 4.91 0.00 -0.73
N GLN A 65 5.90 0.09 -1.63
CA GLN A 65 5.97 1.19 -2.60
C GLN A 65 4.78 1.17 -3.56
N TYR A 66 4.40 -0.01 -4.07
CA TYR A 66 3.21 -0.16 -4.89
C TYR A 66 1.93 0.22 -4.14
N LEU A 67 1.79 -0.21 -2.88
CA LEU A 67 0.63 0.16 -2.07
C LEU A 67 0.54 1.68 -1.84
N VAL A 68 1.67 2.34 -1.56
CA VAL A 68 1.72 3.81 -1.41
C VAL A 68 1.42 4.52 -2.74
N ARG A 69 1.88 3.96 -3.87
CA ARG A 69 1.54 4.49 -5.20
C ARG A 69 0.04 4.42 -5.46
N LEU A 70 -0.57 3.26 -5.24
CA LEU A 70 -2.02 3.08 -5.35
C LEU A 70 -2.77 4.06 -4.44
N PHE A 71 -2.32 4.24 -3.20
CA PHE A 71 -2.90 5.21 -2.29
C PHE A 71 -2.92 6.62 -2.87
N ARG A 72 -1.79 7.10 -3.37
CA ARG A 72 -1.68 8.44 -3.94
C ARG A 72 -2.52 8.61 -5.20
N GLY A 73 -2.59 7.59 -6.05
CA GLY A 73 -3.41 7.61 -7.26
C GLY A 73 -4.90 7.69 -6.92
N LEU A 74 -5.35 6.84 -6.00
CA LEU A 74 -6.75 6.78 -5.60
C LEU A 74 -7.16 8.06 -4.84
N ASP A 75 -6.30 8.58 -3.96
CA ASP A 75 -6.56 9.82 -3.23
C ASP A 75 -6.80 11.00 -4.19
N ALA A 76 -6.00 11.10 -5.26
CA ALA A 76 -6.17 12.12 -6.29
C ALA A 76 -7.51 11.97 -7.05
N LEU A 77 -7.93 10.74 -7.38
CA LEU A 77 -9.22 10.49 -8.03
C LEU A 77 -10.42 10.77 -7.11
N MET A 78 -10.25 10.55 -5.81
CA MET A 78 -11.32 10.71 -4.81
C MET A 78 -11.36 12.10 -4.18
N GLY A 79 -10.55 13.04 -4.67
CA GLY A 79 -10.51 14.42 -4.16
C GLY A 79 -10.05 14.51 -2.70
N SER A 80 -9.09 13.66 -2.31
CA SER A 80 -8.58 13.53 -0.94
C SER A 80 -9.65 13.19 0.11
N ASN A 81 -10.67 12.42 -0.29
CA ASN A 81 -11.69 11.88 0.60
C ASN A 81 -11.37 10.42 0.97
N ASP A 82 -10.92 10.21 2.20
CA ASP A 82 -10.61 8.89 2.76
C ASP A 82 -11.82 7.94 2.74
N GLU A 83 -13.02 8.44 3.03
CA GLU A 83 -14.23 7.59 3.04
C GLU A 83 -14.62 7.15 1.64
N ALA A 84 -14.48 8.03 0.65
CA ALA A 84 -14.70 7.69 -0.76
C ALA A 84 -13.68 6.64 -1.23
N SER A 85 -12.41 6.79 -0.86
CA SER A 85 -11.37 5.80 -1.15
C SER A 85 -11.68 4.42 -0.54
N VAL A 86 -12.10 4.39 0.74
CA VAL A 86 -12.50 3.14 1.41
C VAL A 86 -13.74 2.52 0.76
N SER A 87 -14.71 3.34 0.38
CA SER A 87 -15.91 2.89 -0.32
C SER A 87 -15.57 2.26 -1.67
N TRP A 88 -14.72 2.93 -2.46
CA TRP A 88 -14.26 2.44 -3.76
C TRP A 88 -13.50 1.11 -3.64
N LEU A 89 -12.60 0.99 -2.67
CA LEU A 89 -11.85 -0.26 -2.43
C LEU A 89 -12.76 -1.45 -2.07
N LYS A 90 -13.89 -1.19 -1.39
CA LYS A 90 -14.83 -2.23 -0.92
C LYS A 90 -15.94 -2.52 -1.91
N ALA A 91 -16.24 -1.61 -2.83
CA ALA A 91 -17.24 -1.83 -3.87
C ALA A 91 -16.70 -2.79 -4.93
N THR A 92 -17.59 -3.58 -5.53
CA THR A 92 -17.22 -4.37 -6.72
C THR A 92 -16.96 -3.41 -7.87
N ASN A 93 -15.75 -3.45 -8.42
CA ASN A 93 -15.40 -2.76 -9.64
C ASN A 93 -15.59 -3.73 -10.83
N LEU A 94 -16.42 -3.33 -11.79
CA LEU A 94 -16.80 -4.17 -12.94
C LEU A 94 -15.63 -4.36 -13.92
N ASP A 95 -14.82 -3.32 -14.14
CA ASP A 95 -13.66 -3.37 -15.03
C ASP A 95 -12.58 -4.30 -14.46
N LEU A 96 -12.45 -4.32 -13.14
CA LEU A 96 -11.52 -5.19 -12.40
C LEU A 96 -12.13 -6.56 -12.05
N ALA A 97 -13.40 -6.80 -12.39
CA ALA A 97 -14.16 -8.01 -12.08
C ALA A 97 -14.09 -8.45 -10.59
N GLY A 98 -14.05 -7.49 -9.65
CA GLY A 98 -13.90 -7.80 -8.23
C GLY A 98 -13.81 -6.57 -7.34
N ARG A 99 -13.76 -6.78 -6.03
CA ARG A 99 -13.51 -5.69 -5.07
C ARG A 99 -12.01 -5.40 -5.04
N PRO A 100 -11.54 -4.16 -5.29
CA PRO A 100 -10.12 -3.84 -5.29
C PRO A 100 -9.39 -4.31 -4.03
N ILE A 101 -10.03 -4.20 -2.85
CA ILE A 101 -9.47 -4.64 -1.57
C ILE A 101 -9.12 -6.14 -1.52
N ASP A 102 -9.83 -6.98 -2.26
CA ASP A 102 -9.54 -8.42 -2.36
C ASP A 102 -8.44 -8.69 -3.39
N LEU A 103 -8.47 -7.96 -4.50
CA LEU A 103 -7.53 -8.13 -5.62
C LEU A 103 -6.08 -7.79 -5.21
N ILE A 104 -5.90 -6.70 -4.47
CA ILE A 104 -4.57 -6.23 -4.04
C ILE A 104 -3.84 -7.18 -3.08
N ARG A 105 -4.51 -8.24 -2.60
CA ARG A 105 -3.89 -9.29 -1.76
C ARG A 105 -2.91 -10.18 -2.50
N THR A 106 -2.80 -10.04 -3.83
CA THR A 106 -1.82 -10.72 -4.66
C THR A 106 -0.93 -9.69 -5.35
N VAL A 107 0.32 -10.05 -5.66
CA VAL A 107 1.24 -9.15 -6.40
C VAL A 107 0.65 -8.76 -7.75
N LYS A 108 0.03 -9.71 -8.45
CA LYS A 108 -0.64 -9.47 -9.73
C LYS A 108 -1.77 -8.43 -9.57
N GLY A 109 -2.71 -8.68 -8.65
CA GLY A 109 -3.85 -7.78 -8.46
C GLY A 109 -3.44 -6.41 -7.89
N LEU A 110 -2.39 -6.32 -7.08
CA LEU A 110 -1.84 -5.04 -6.62
C LEU A 110 -1.35 -4.20 -7.82
N ASN A 111 -0.62 -4.82 -8.75
CA ASN A 111 -0.19 -4.14 -9.97
C ASN A 111 -1.39 -3.75 -10.84
N GLU A 112 -2.31 -4.67 -11.13
CA GLU A 112 -3.48 -4.41 -11.99
C GLU A 112 -4.36 -3.27 -11.48
N VAL A 113 -4.61 -3.22 -10.17
CA VAL A 113 -5.40 -2.14 -9.55
C VAL A 113 -4.64 -0.81 -9.57
N THR A 114 -3.31 -0.85 -9.38
CA THR A 114 -2.47 0.36 -9.45
C THR A 114 -2.46 0.95 -10.86
N ASP A 115 -2.25 0.11 -11.87
CA ASP A 115 -2.23 0.52 -13.27
C ASP A 115 -3.60 1.07 -13.69
N TYR A 116 -4.69 0.40 -13.31
CA TYR A 116 -6.05 0.89 -13.53
C TYR A 116 -6.25 2.30 -12.96
N VAL A 117 -5.88 2.53 -11.69
CA VAL A 117 -6.05 3.85 -11.06
C VAL A 117 -5.19 4.93 -11.74
N ASP A 118 -3.96 4.60 -12.13
CA ASP A 118 -3.07 5.54 -12.81
C ASP A 118 -3.57 5.90 -14.21
N ASP A 119 -4.13 4.95 -14.96
CA ASP A 119 -4.70 5.18 -16.29
C ASP A 119 -5.90 6.15 -16.23
N PHE A 120 -6.79 5.98 -15.24
CA PHE A 120 -7.90 6.91 -15.02
C PHE A 120 -7.41 8.30 -14.61
N ARG A 121 -6.36 8.38 -13.79
CA ARG A 121 -5.79 9.66 -13.37
C ARG A 121 -5.14 10.41 -14.54
N ALA A 122 -4.53 9.71 -15.50
CA ALA A 122 -3.91 10.33 -16.67
C ALA A 122 -4.92 11.02 -17.61
N GLN A 123 -6.21 10.72 -17.47
CA GLN A 123 -7.30 11.30 -18.27
C GLN A 123 -7.91 12.58 -17.65
N VAL A 124 -7.61 12.87 -16.39
CA VAL A 124 -8.17 14.01 -15.62
C VAL A 124 -7.16 15.16 -15.59
#